data_AF-E7NBG6-F1
#
_entry.id   AF-E7NBG6-F1
#
_cell.length_a   1.000
_cell.length_b   1.000
_cell.length_c   1.000
_cell.angle_alpha   90.00
_cell.angle_beta   90.00
_cell.angle_gamma   90.00
#
_symmetry.space_group_name_H-M   'P 1'
#
loop_
_entity.id
_entity.type
_entity.pdbx_description
1 polymer ?
#
loop_
_entity_poly.entity_id
_entity_poly.type
_entity_poly.pdbx_seq_one_letter_code
_entity_poly.pdbx_strand_id
1 'polypeptide(L)'
;PASALADPALADRLRQAGWEVEQVAAYTTITADAHDLPPGLERAWAAGGVDMVVLTAPSSTRAVLDLLGPPPRGTGLVAIGATTAAATRGLGLPVAAVASSPTPEGVLQATIDATWAATGPAPAPQEPP
;
A
#
# COMPACT_ATOMS: atom_id res chain seq x y z
N PRO A 1 -0.80 22.41 11.24
CA PRO A 1 -2.04 21.63 10.97
C PRO A 1 -1.68 20.32 10.27
N ALA A 2 -2.38 19.23 10.58
CA ALA A 2 -2.16 17.90 9.99
C ALA A 2 -3.46 17.08 9.96
N SER A 3 -3.44 15.90 9.33
CA SER A 3 -4.52 14.92 9.48
C SER A 3 -4.57 14.41 10.93
N ALA A 4 -5.75 14.07 11.44
CA ALA A 4 -5.93 13.39 12.73
C ALA A 4 -5.23 12.02 12.79
N LEU A 5 -4.98 11.41 11.63
CA LEU A 5 -4.29 10.12 11.48
C LEU A 5 -2.80 10.28 11.14
N ALA A 6 -2.26 11.50 11.22
CA ALA A 6 -0.86 11.75 10.87
C ALA A 6 0.10 11.07 11.84
N ASP A 7 1.23 10.61 11.31
CA ASP A 7 2.34 10.09 12.10
C ASP A 7 2.94 11.21 12.99
N PRO A 8 3.05 11.02 14.32
CA PRO A 8 3.61 12.03 15.21
C PRO A 8 5.13 12.22 15.06
N ALA A 9 5.84 11.35 14.34
CA ALA A 9 7.31 11.33 14.27
C ALA A 9 7.95 12.67 13.89
N LEU A 10 7.31 13.46 13.02
CA LEU A 10 7.82 14.80 12.70
C LEU A 10 7.71 15.76 13.90
N ALA A 11 6.55 15.80 14.54
CA ALA A 11 6.33 16.66 15.70
C ALA A 11 7.25 16.26 16.86
N ASP A 12 7.43 14.96 17.09
CA ASP A 12 8.28 14.45 18.14
C ASP A 12 9.75 14.77 17.90
N ARG A 13 10.26 14.61 16.67
CA ARG A 13 11.65 14.99 16.35
C ARG A 13 11.90 16.49 16.48
N LEU A 14 10.93 17.33 16.14
CA LEU A 14 11.06 18.77 16.33
C LEU A 14 11.08 19.16 17.82
N ARG A 15 10.25 18.54 18.65
CA ARG A 15 10.30 18.72 20.11
C ARG A 15 11.62 18.27 20.71
N GLN A 16 12.14 17.12 20.25
CA GLN A 16 13.46 16.62 20.67
C GLN A 16 14.59 17.59 20.29
N ALA A 17 14.44 18.33 19.19
CA ALA A 17 15.36 19.39 18.79
C ALA A 17 15.18 20.72 19.56
N GLY A 18 14.30 20.76 20.57
CA GLY A 18 14.08 21.93 21.44
C GLY A 18 13.01 22.91 20.96
N TRP A 19 12.25 22.56 19.92
CA TRP A 19 11.16 23.41 19.44
C TRP A 19 9.87 23.16 20.22
N GLU A 20 9.12 24.23 20.48
CA GLU A 20 7.73 24.11 20.92
C GLU A 20 6.84 23.81 19.71
N VAL A 21 6.12 22.68 19.74
CA VAL A 21 5.35 22.19 18.59
C VAL A 21 3.94 21.80 19.02
N GLU A 22 2.96 22.46 18.41
CA GLU A 22 1.54 22.10 18.46
C GLU A 22 1.11 21.49 17.14
N GLN A 23 0.60 20.24 17.17
CA GLN A 23 0.02 19.59 16.00
C GLN A 23 -1.51 19.63 16.12
N VAL A 24 -2.13 20.45 15.27
CA VAL A 24 -3.60 20.59 15.21
C VAL A 24 -4.17 19.66 14.15
N ALA A 25 -5.10 18.79 14.54
CA ALA A 25 -5.87 17.94 13.62
C ALA A 25 -6.86 18.79 12.82
N ALA A 26 -6.53 19.06 11.56
CA ALA A 26 -7.31 19.92 10.67
C ALA A 26 -8.37 19.15 9.87
N TYR A 27 -8.16 17.86 9.62
CA TYR A 27 -9.07 16.98 8.91
C TYR A 27 -8.79 15.51 9.29
N THR A 28 -9.65 14.58 8.88
CA THR A 28 -9.37 13.14 8.97
C THR A 28 -9.78 12.44 7.68
N THR A 29 -9.11 11.33 7.37
CA THR A 29 -9.54 10.44 6.29
C THR A 29 -10.53 9.43 6.87
N ILE A 30 -11.66 9.27 6.19
CA ILE A 30 -12.67 8.25 6.50
C ILE A 30 -12.66 7.26 5.34
N THR A 31 -12.69 5.98 5.65
CA THR A 31 -12.84 4.92 4.64
C THR A 31 -14.17 5.11 3.94
N ALA A 32 -14.17 5.03 2.60
CA ALA A 32 -15.41 5.08 1.82
C ALA A 32 -16.34 3.93 2.20
N ASP A 33 -17.64 4.09 2.00
CA ASP A 33 -18.56 3.00 2.26
C ASP A 33 -18.46 1.93 1.16
N ALA A 34 -18.73 0.67 1.51
CA ALA A 34 -18.68 -0.44 0.55
C ALA A 34 -19.64 -0.24 -0.63
N HIS A 35 -20.75 0.47 -0.42
CA HIS A 35 -21.72 0.76 -1.49
C HIS A 35 -21.20 1.76 -2.55
N ASP A 36 -20.16 2.52 -2.24
CA ASP A 36 -19.51 3.45 -3.17
C ASP A 36 -18.44 2.78 -4.04
N LEU A 37 -18.15 1.49 -3.79
CA LEU A 37 -17.19 0.76 -4.59
C LEU A 37 -17.70 0.54 -6.01
N PRO A 38 -16.80 0.54 -7.01
CA PRO A 38 -17.17 0.21 -8.38
C PRO A 38 -17.92 -1.13 -8.44
N PRO A 39 -19.06 -1.20 -9.17
CA PRO A 39 -19.86 -2.41 -9.24
C PRO A 39 -19.03 -3.63 -9.67
N GLY A 40 -19.12 -4.70 -8.89
CA GLY A 40 -18.41 -5.96 -9.17
C GLY A 40 -16.96 -6.03 -8.70
N LEU A 41 -16.41 -4.95 -8.13
CA LEU A 41 -15.03 -4.95 -7.61
C LEU A 41 -14.81 -6.02 -6.55
N GLU A 42 -15.72 -6.17 -5.59
CA GLU A 42 -15.61 -7.21 -4.54
C GLU A 42 -15.56 -8.62 -5.14
N ARG A 43 -16.37 -8.88 -6.17
CA ARG A 43 -16.39 -10.18 -6.86
C ARG A 43 -15.10 -10.40 -7.64
N ALA A 44 -14.62 -9.39 -8.37
CA ALA A 44 -13.37 -9.46 -9.10
C ALA A 44 -12.19 -9.69 -8.14
N TRP A 45 -12.18 -8.98 -7.02
CA TRP A 45 -11.20 -9.16 -5.95
C TRP A 45 -11.23 -10.58 -5.40
N ALA A 46 -12.37 -11.06 -4.92
CA ALA A 46 -12.49 -12.41 -4.35
C ALA A 46 -12.13 -13.52 -5.35
N ALA A 47 -12.37 -13.29 -6.65
CA ALA A 47 -12.00 -14.21 -7.72
C ALA A 47 -10.53 -14.14 -8.16
N GLY A 48 -9.72 -13.25 -7.56
CA GLY A 48 -8.33 -13.04 -7.98
C GLY A 48 -8.18 -12.32 -9.32
N GLY A 49 -9.19 -11.58 -9.76
CA GLY A 49 -9.21 -10.84 -11.03
C GLY A 49 -8.47 -9.50 -11.00
N VAL A 50 -7.67 -9.24 -9.95
CA VAL A 50 -6.82 -8.05 -9.82
C VAL A 50 -5.38 -8.51 -9.64
N ASP A 51 -4.56 -8.31 -10.65
CA ASP A 51 -3.15 -8.72 -10.61
C ASP A 51 -2.33 -7.80 -9.71
N MET A 52 -2.63 -6.50 -9.70
CA MET A 52 -1.81 -5.48 -9.04
C MET A 52 -2.65 -4.40 -8.36
N VAL A 53 -2.23 -3.97 -7.17
CA VAL A 53 -2.81 -2.84 -6.43
C VAL A 53 -1.74 -1.81 -6.12
N VAL A 54 -2.00 -0.55 -6.48
CA VAL A 54 -1.15 0.57 -6.06
C VAL A 54 -1.70 1.20 -4.79
N LEU A 55 -0.91 1.17 -3.73
CA LEU A 55 -1.19 1.74 -2.43
C LEU A 55 -0.51 3.11 -2.31
N THR A 56 -1.32 4.17 -2.21
CA THR A 56 -0.83 5.55 -2.22
C THR A 56 -0.64 6.15 -0.83
N ALA A 57 -1.23 5.56 0.19
CA ALA A 57 -1.07 5.99 1.57
C ALA A 57 -1.33 4.83 2.55
N PRO A 58 -0.81 4.89 3.79
CA PRO A 58 -1.15 3.95 4.86
C PRO A 58 -2.65 3.84 5.12
N SER A 59 -3.43 4.91 4.92
CA SER A 59 -4.89 4.88 5.05
C SER A 59 -5.54 4.06 3.93
N SER A 60 -5.08 4.19 2.68
CA SER A 60 -5.57 3.40 1.56
C SER A 60 -5.25 1.90 1.73
N THR A 61 -4.09 1.55 2.29
CA THR A 61 -3.78 0.15 2.62
C THR A 61 -4.79 -0.45 3.59
N ARG A 62 -5.15 0.28 4.65
CA ARG A 62 -6.16 -0.18 5.62
C ARG A 62 -7.54 -0.26 4.97
N ALA A 63 -7.94 0.76 4.21
CA ALA A 63 -9.21 0.78 3.51
C ALA A 63 -9.40 -0.42 2.57
N VAL A 64 -8.36 -0.83 1.82
CA VAL A 64 -8.43 -2.03 0.96
C VAL A 64 -8.69 -3.29 1.81
N LEU A 65 -8.02 -3.44 2.95
CA LEU A 65 -8.26 -4.58 3.84
C LEU A 65 -9.66 -4.55 4.48
N ASP A 66 -10.09 -3.39 4.93
CA ASP A 66 -11.38 -3.22 5.60
C ASP A 66 -12.54 -3.49 4.64
N LEU A 67 -12.41 -3.04 3.38
CA LEU A 67 -13.47 -3.14 2.38
C LEU A 67 -13.44 -4.43 1.57
N LEU A 68 -12.27 -4.94 1.21
CA LEU A 68 -12.11 -6.07 0.29
C LEU A 68 -11.52 -7.31 0.97
N GLY A 69 -10.98 -7.18 2.19
CA GLY A 69 -10.26 -8.25 2.88
C GLY A 69 -8.81 -8.39 2.39
N PRO A 70 -8.09 -9.44 2.83
CA PRO A 70 -6.71 -9.67 2.44
C PRO A 70 -6.59 -9.91 0.92
N PRO A 71 -5.46 -9.51 0.30
CA PRO A 71 -5.23 -9.74 -1.11
C PRO A 71 -5.22 -11.23 -1.46
N PRO A 72 -5.91 -11.65 -2.54
CA PRO A 72 -5.82 -13.00 -3.06
C PRO A 72 -4.39 -13.40 -3.43
N ARG A 73 -4.14 -14.72 -3.49
CA ARG A 73 -2.87 -15.25 -3.99
C ARG A 73 -2.69 -14.81 -5.46
N GLY A 74 -1.55 -14.19 -5.75
CA GLY A 74 -1.23 -13.67 -7.07
C GLY A 74 -1.40 -12.15 -7.21
N THR A 75 -2.16 -11.51 -6.32
CA THR A 75 -2.30 -10.05 -6.30
C THR A 75 -1.05 -9.40 -5.70
N GLY A 76 -0.28 -8.67 -6.51
CA GLY A 76 0.88 -7.91 -6.08
C GLY A 76 0.52 -6.53 -5.51
N LEU A 77 1.17 -6.14 -4.41
CA LEU A 77 0.99 -4.82 -3.81
C LEU A 77 2.18 -3.90 -4.15
N VAL A 78 1.91 -2.77 -4.79
CA VAL A 78 2.88 -1.73 -5.12
C VAL A 78 2.67 -0.55 -4.18
N ALA A 79 3.70 -0.11 -3.48
CA ALA A 79 3.62 1.08 -2.64
C ALA A 79 4.17 2.32 -3.37
N ILE A 80 3.48 3.46 -3.29
CA ILE A 80 3.94 4.73 -3.87
C ILE A 80 5.23 5.27 -3.23
N GLY A 81 5.62 4.74 -2.07
CA GLY A 81 6.81 5.18 -1.36
C GLY A 81 7.04 4.41 -0.06
N ALA A 82 8.17 4.72 0.59
CA ALA A 82 8.68 3.98 1.75
C ALA A 82 7.69 3.94 2.92
N THR A 83 7.02 5.05 3.23
CA THR A 83 6.05 5.13 4.34
C THR A 83 4.89 4.17 4.13
N THR A 84 4.31 4.14 2.92
CA THR A 84 3.21 3.22 2.59
C THR A 84 3.70 1.78 2.59
N ALA A 85 4.90 1.52 2.06
CA ALA A 85 5.48 0.17 2.09
C ALA A 85 5.70 -0.34 3.53
N ALA A 86 6.18 0.52 4.43
CA ALA A 86 6.35 0.19 5.84
C ALA A 86 5.00 -0.12 6.51
N ALA A 87 3.97 0.70 6.27
CA ALA A 87 2.63 0.45 6.79
C ALA A 87 2.03 -0.88 6.28
N THR A 88 2.19 -1.18 4.99
CA THR A 88 1.73 -2.44 4.38
C THR A 88 2.43 -3.64 5.00
N ARG A 89 3.76 -3.60 5.16
CA ARG A 89 4.52 -4.66 5.84
C ARG A 89 4.13 -4.80 7.32
N GLY A 90 3.86 -3.69 8.01
CA GLY A 90 3.38 -3.70 9.39
C GLY A 90 2.03 -4.41 9.58
N LEU A 91 1.23 -4.51 8.51
CA LEU A 91 -0.02 -5.28 8.47
C LEU A 91 0.20 -6.75 8.05
N GLY A 92 1.45 -7.20 7.95
CA GLY A 92 1.80 -8.57 7.54
C GLY A 92 1.64 -8.83 6.04
N LEU A 93 1.45 -7.79 5.22
CA LEU A 93 1.26 -7.93 3.78
C LEU A 93 2.59 -7.81 3.02
N PRO A 94 2.85 -8.69 2.03
CA PRO A 94 4.02 -8.58 1.20
C PRO A 94 3.90 -7.37 0.25
N VAL A 95 4.99 -6.62 0.09
CA VAL A 95 5.08 -5.51 -0.87
C VAL A 95 5.91 -5.99 -2.05
N ALA A 96 5.29 -6.07 -3.22
CA ALA A 96 5.90 -6.56 -4.46
C ALA A 96 6.91 -5.54 -5.02
N ALA A 97 6.58 -4.25 -4.97
CA ALA A 97 7.51 -3.17 -5.34
C ALA A 97 7.20 -1.88 -4.58
N VAL A 98 8.19 -0.99 -4.53
CA VAL A 98 8.07 0.37 -4.00
C VAL A 98 8.54 1.34 -5.07
N ALA A 99 7.72 2.34 -5.40
CA ALA A 99 8.11 3.39 -6.32
C ALA A 99 9.33 4.17 -5.78
N SER A 100 10.29 4.47 -6.67
CA SER A 100 11.48 5.25 -6.35
C SER A 100 11.15 6.71 -6.01
N SER A 101 10.08 7.24 -6.61
CA SER A 101 9.48 8.54 -6.32
C SER A 101 7.96 8.43 -6.32
N PRO A 102 7.26 9.29 -5.56
CA PRO A 102 5.80 9.34 -5.55
C PRO A 102 5.25 10.11 -6.75
N THR A 103 5.69 9.73 -7.95
CA THR A 103 5.25 10.31 -9.23
C THR A 103 4.58 9.23 -10.09
N PRO A 104 3.73 9.60 -11.06
CA PRO A 104 3.12 8.64 -11.97
C PRO A 104 4.15 7.72 -12.65
N GLU A 105 5.29 8.27 -13.08
CA GLU A 105 6.37 7.51 -13.74
C GLU A 105 7.03 6.51 -12.77
N GLY A 106 7.27 6.93 -11.52
CA GLY A 106 7.85 6.06 -10.49
C GLY A 106 6.91 4.89 -10.14
N VAL A 107 5.60 5.16 -10.04
CA VAL A 107 4.58 4.14 -9.81
C VAL A 107 4.47 3.20 -11.01
N LEU A 108 4.46 3.74 -12.23
CA LEU A 108 4.41 2.96 -13.47
C LEU A 108 5.58 1.97 -13.51
N GLN A 109 6.81 2.47 -13.32
CA GLN A 109 8.00 1.62 -13.37
C GLN A 109 7.97 0.54 -12.29
N ALA A 110 7.62 0.87 -11.04
CA ALA A 110 7.50 -0.11 -9.97
C ALA A 110 6.43 -1.17 -10.25
N THR A 111 5.32 -0.79 -10.89
CA THR A 111 4.26 -1.72 -11.28
C THR A 111 4.73 -2.67 -12.38
N ILE A 112 5.44 -2.15 -13.38
CA ILE A 112 6.05 -2.95 -14.45
C ILE A 112 7.02 -3.97 -13.84
N ASP A 113 7.95 -3.53 -12.99
CA ASP A 113 8.98 -4.39 -12.39
C ASP A 113 8.34 -5.53 -11.57
N ALA A 114 7.32 -5.21 -10.76
CA ALA A 114 6.61 -6.23 -9.99
C ALA A 114 5.82 -7.21 -10.87
N THR A 115 5.27 -6.75 -11.99
CA THR A 115 4.56 -7.62 -12.94
C THR A 115 5.51 -8.63 -13.59
N TRP A 116 6.71 -8.18 -14.00
CA TRP A 116 7.75 -9.07 -14.54
C TRP A 116 8.28 -10.05 -13.50
N ALA A 117 8.44 -9.61 -12.25
CA ALA A 117 8.87 -10.48 -11.16
C ALA A 117 7.84 -11.59 -10.86
N ALA A 118 6.54 -11.29 -10.97
CA ALA A 118 5.46 -12.26 -10.78
C ALA A 118 5.36 -13.28 -11.93
N THR A 119 5.83 -12.93 -13.13
CA THR A 119 5.77 -13.77 -14.34
C THR A 119 7.09 -14.49 -14.67
N GLY A 120 8.12 -14.39 -13.82
CA GLY A 120 9.40 -15.07 -13.99
C GLY A 120 9.28 -16.62 -14.07
N PRO A 121 10.24 -17.31 -14.71
CA PRO A 121 10.12 -18.74 -14.99
C PRO A 121 10.06 -19.56 -13.70
N ALA A 122 9.18 -20.56 -13.66
CA ALA A 122 9.11 -21.54 -12.59
C ALA A 122 10.51 -22.17 -12.36
N PRO A 123 10.92 -22.43 -11.09
CA PRO A 123 12.20 -23.08 -10.83
C PRO A 123 12.25 -24.42 -11.57
N ALA A 124 13.34 -24.65 -12.29
CA ALA A 124 13.55 -25.90 -13.02
C ALA A 124 13.37 -27.09 -12.06
N PRO A 125 12.69 -28.18 -12.49
CA PRO A 125 12.54 -29.37 -11.67
C PRO A 125 13.93 -29.83 -11.22
N GLN A 126 14.16 -29.85 -9.91
CA GLN A 126 15.41 -30.39 -9.36
C GLN A 126 15.43 -31.88 -9.67
N GLU A 127 16.39 -32.32 -10.47
CA GLU A 127 16.56 -33.73 -10.81
C GLU A 127 17.00 -34.49 -9.55
N PRO A 128 16.29 -35.57 -9.17
CA PRO A 128 16.59 -36.29 -7.93
C PRO A 128 17.93 -37.05 -8.04
N PRO A 129 18.58 -37.32 -6.90
CA PRO A 129 19.94 -37.87 -6.84
C PRO A 129 20.07 -39.31 -7.35
#